data_AF-A0A239H9K7-F1
#
_entry.id   AF-A0A239H9K7-F1
#
_cell.length_a   1.000
_cell.length_b   1.000
_cell.length_c   1.000
_cell.angle_alpha   90.00
_cell.angle_beta   90.00
_cell.angle_gamma   90.00
#
_symmetry.space_group_name_H-M   'P 1'
#
loop_
_entity.id
_entity.type
_entity.pdbx_description
1 polymer ?
#
loop_
_entity_poly.entity_id
_entity_poly.type
_entity_poly.pdbx_seq_one_letter_code
_entity_poly.pdbx_strand_id
1 'polypeptide(L)'
;MKSFLYITFLYLCLSLLAVSCSESAPQPAEIQAEVVAQDCEQGWYILKLEEGPEADQSGAFVGQLHGGYVTTDNLPEAYRQMGQRLSVALELNGEQSPRCPTVYRMYPTVKVMKVSQVSSDNR
;
A
#
# COMPACT_ATOMS: atom_id res chain seq x y z
N MET A 1 1.98 -41.81 34.91
CA MET A 1 1.13 -41.68 33.70
C MET A 1 0.38 -40.35 33.61
N LYS A 2 -0.11 -39.74 34.70
CA LYS A 2 -0.79 -38.42 34.66
C LYS A 2 0.08 -37.27 34.15
N SER A 3 1.36 -37.21 34.52
CA SER A 3 2.29 -36.13 34.11
C SER A 3 2.55 -36.09 32.59
N PHE A 4 2.67 -37.25 31.95
CA PHE A 4 2.84 -37.34 30.48
C PHE A 4 1.62 -36.80 29.72
N LEU A 5 0.42 -36.95 30.29
CA LEU A 5 -0.84 -36.49 29.70
C LEU A 5 -0.98 -34.96 29.75
N TYR A 6 -0.45 -34.32 30.81
CA TYR A 6 -0.40 -32.86 30.89
C TYR A 6 0.60 -32.25 29.91
N ILE A 7 1.77 -32.90 29.74
CA ILE A 7 2.80 -32.43 28.81
C ILE A 7 2.28 -32.51 27.36
N THR A 8 1.66 -33.62 26.95
CA THR A 8 1.09 -33.73 25.61
C THR A 8 -0.04 -32.75 25.36
N PHE A 9 -0.91 -32.51 26.36
CA PHE A 9 -1.97 -31.51 26.24
C PHE A 9 -1.42 -30.09 26.11
N LEU A 10 -0.36 -29.76 26.86
CA LEU A 10 0.30 -28.45 26.77
C LEU A 10 0.95 -28.24 25.40
N TYR A 11 1.62 -29.25 24.84
CA TYR A 11 2.17 -29.16 23.48
C TYR A 11 1.10 -29.04 22.41
N LEU A 12 -0.07 -29.68 22.59
CA LEU A 12 -1.20 -29.56 21.68
C LEU A 12 -1.82 -28.15 21.71
N CYS A 13 -1.93 -27.55 22.90
CA CYS A 13 -2.37 -26.15 23.01
C CYS A 13 -1.36 -25.18 22.39
N LEU A 14 -0.06 -25.42 22.54
CA LEU A 14 0.98 -24.59 21.92
C LEU A 14 0.97 -24.67 20.39
N SER A 15 0.75 -25.86 19.82
CA SER A 15 0.67 -26.00 18.35
C SER A 15 -0.61 -25.35 17.79
N LEU A 16 -1.73 -25.42 18.51
CA LEU A 16 -2.96 -24.72 18.14
C LEU A 16 -2.78 -23.19 18.15
N LEU A 17 -2.05 -22.65 19.13
CA LEU A 17 -1.70 -21.21 19.16
C LEU A 17 -0.80 -20.80 17.99
N ALA A 18 0.17 -21.65 17.61
CA ALA A 18 1.06 -21.36 16.49
C ALA A 18 0.33 -21.35 15.13
N VAL A 19 -0.68 -22.20 14.95
CA VAL A 19 -1.48 -22.24 13.70
C VAL A 19 -2.43 -21.04 13.59
N SER A 20 -2.97 -20.55 14.71
CA SER A 20 -3.86 -19.38 14.73
C SER A 20 -3.15 -18.04 14.49
N CYS A 21 -1.82 -17.99 14.49
CA CYS A 21 -1.03 -16.80 14.15
C CYS A 21 -0.59 -16.77 12.66
N SER A 22 -1.40 -17.35 11.76
CA SER A 22 -1.12 -17.36 10.31
C SER A 22 -2.02 -16.44 9.50
N GLU A 23 -2.72 -15.49 10.15
CA GLU A 23 -3.40 -14.43 9.43
C GLU A 23 -2.36 -13.49 8.80
N SER A 24 -2.14 -13.69 7.51
CA SER A 24 -1.37 -12.77 6.68
C SER A 24 -2.02 -11.40 6.80
N ALA A 25 -1.26 -10.39 7.23
CA ALA A 25 -1.77 -9.03 7.35
C ALA A 25 -2.47 -8.63 6.05
N PRO A 26 -3.64 -7.95 6.11
CA PRO A 26 -4.37 -7.54 4.92
C PRO A 26 -3.46 -6.63 4.08
N GLN A 27 -3.19 -7.05 2.83
CA GLN A 27 -2.39 -6.24 1.90
C GLN A 27 -3.28 -5.18 1.25
N PRO A 28 -2.78 -3.96 1.02
CA PRO A 28 -3.55 -2.92 0.34
C PRO A 28 -3.95 -3.38 -1.06
N ALA A 29 -5.19 -3.09 -1.47
CA ALA A 29 -5.62 -3.37 -2.84
C ALA A 29 -4.83 -2.50 -3.82
N GLU A 30 -4.60 -3.03 -5.02
CA GLU A 30 -3.94 -2.26 -6.08
C GLU A 30 -4.92 -1.24 -6.70
N ILE A 31 -4.44 -0.01 -6.87
CA ILE A 31 -5.19 1.12 -7.45
C ILE A 31 -4.41 1.63 -8.66
N GLN A 32 -5.13 2.06 -9.71
CA GLN A 32 -4.47 2.69 -10.85
C GLN A 32 -4.00 4.10 -10.50
N ALA A 33 -2.76 4.41 -10.84
CA ALA A 33 -2.17 5.71 -10.62
C ALA A 33 -1.36 6.16 -11.84
N GLU A 34 -1.36 7.46 -12.10
CA GLU A 34 -0.53 8.11 -13.11
C GLU A 34 0.53 8.97 -12.43
N VAL A 35 1.78 8.85 -12.88
CA VAL A 35 2.86 9.74 -12.45
C VAL A 35 2.69 11.07 -13.16
N VAL A 36 2.25 12.11 -12.45
CA VAL A 36 1.91 13.40 -13.08
C VAL A 36 3.05 14.40 -13.05
N ALA A 37 3.90 14.34 -12.03
CA ALA A 37 5.00 15.30 -11.86
C ALA A 37 6.01 14.80 -10.82
N GLN A 38 7.18 15.44 -10.82
CA GLN A 38 8.05 15.48 -9.65
C GLN A 38 7.50 16.53 -8.67
N ASP A 39 7.55 16.24 -7.38
CA ASP A 39 7.15 17.21 -6.35
C ASP A 39 8.23 18.31 -6.17
N CYS A 40 8.02 19.24 -5.25
CA CYS A 40 8.91 20.39 -5.02
C CYS A 40 10.32 20.00 -4.52
N GLU A 41 10.47 18.82 -3.94
CA GLU A 41 11.73 18.30 -3.41
C GLU A 41 12.25 17.16 -4.30
N GLN A 42 13.56 17.12 -4.54
CA GLN A 42 14.15 16.07 -5.37
C GLN A 42 13.91 14.68 -4.76
N GLY A 43 13.60 13.70 -5.61
CA GLY A 43 13.26 12.34 -5.18
C GLY A 43 11.78 12.11 -4.88
N TRP A 44 10.97 13.17 -4.75
CA TRP A 44 9.53 13.06 -4.54
C TRP A 44 8.75 13.13 -5.84
N TYR A 45 7.69 12.31 -5.95
CA TYR A 45 6.85 12.19 -7.14
C TYR A 45 5.37 12.29 -6.76
N ILE A 46 4.62 13.02 -7.56
CA ILE A 46 3.18 13.18 -7.41
C ILE A 46 2.49 12.12 -8.27
N LEU A 47 1.65 11.33 -7.63
CA LEU A 47 0.79 10.35 -8.28
C LEU A 47 -0.66 10.85 -8.28
N LYS A 48 -1.32 10.77 -9.43
CA LYS A 48 -2.76 10.95 -9.54
C LYS A 48 -3.41 9.57 -9.50
N LEU A 49 -4.21 9.31 -8.47
CA LEU A 49 -4.98 8.08 -8.34
C LEU A 49 -6.22 8.19 -9.24
N GLU A 50 -6.45 7.19 -10.07
CA GLU A 50 -7.69 7.08 -10.83
C GLU A 50 -8.80 6.58 -9.89
N GLU A 51 -9.95 7.25 -9.94
CA GLU A 51 -11.13 6.81 -9.21
C GLU A 51 -11.60 5.48 -9.82
N GLY A 52 -11.37 4.39 -9.08
CA GLY A 52 -11.99 3.11 -9.41
C GLY A 52 -13.50 3.18 -9.20
N PRO A 53 -14.31 2.30 -9.85
CA PRO A 53 -15.67 2.08 -9.39
C PRO A 53 -15.62 1.78 -7.90
N GLU A 54 -16.55 2.30 -7.10
CA GLU A 54 -16.63 2.07 -5.65
C GLU A 54 -16.57 0.57 -5.35
N ALA A 55 -15.35 0.04 -5.24
CA ALA A 55 -15.12 -1.39 -5.17
C ALA A 55 -15.57 -1.79 -3.78
N ASP A 56 -16.49 -2.76 -3.74
CA ASP A 56 -17.03 -3.39 -2.55
C ASP A 56 -16.02 -3.37 -1.40
N GLN A 57 -16.46 -2.84 -0.26
CA GLN A 57 -15.70 -2.59 0.97
C GLN A 57 -15.04 -3.86 1.57
N SER A 58 -15.18 -5.03 0.93
CA SER A 58 -14.54 -6.28 1.32
C SER A 58 -13.08 -6.32 0.88
N GLY A 59 -12.20 -5.72 1.67
CA GLY A 59 -10.74 -5.77 1.47
C GLY A 59 -10.06 -4.41 1.39
N ALA A 60 -10.81 -3.32 1.46
CA ALA A 60 -10.24 -1.98 1.57
C ALA A 60 -9.54 -1.79 2.92
N PHE A 61 -8.29 -1.35 2.90
CA PHE A 61 -7.53 -1.07 4.10
C PHE A 61 -7.99 0.25 4.73
N VAL A 62 -8.00 0.35 6.07
CA VAL A 62 -8.33 1.61 6.76
C VAL A 62 -7.30 2.67 6.36
N GLY A 63 -7.74 3.72 5.66
CA GLY A 63 -6.86 4.79 5.15
C GLY A 63 -6.46 4.63 3.67
N GLN A 64 -7.01 3.66 2.95
CA GLN A 64 -6.82 3.53 1.50
C GLN A 64 -7.44 4.73 0.78
N LEU A 65 -6.65 5.38 -0.08
CA LEU A 65 -7.08 6.54 -0.86
C LEU A 65 -7.71 6.07 -2.17
N HIS A 66 -8.97 6.45 -2.42
CA HIS A 66 -9.73 6.00 -3.58
C HIS A 66 -9.63 6.93 -4.81
N GLY A 67 -8.91 8.04 -4.68
CA GLY A 67 -8.78 9.06 -5.72
C GLY A 67 -7.95 10.26 -5.25
N GLY A 68 -7.65 11.15 -6.18
CA GLY A 68 -6.94 12.41 -5.90
C GLY A 68 -5.44 12.34 -6.16
N TYR A 69 -4.69 13.21 -5.48
CA TYR A 69 -3.25 13.36 -5.67
C TYR A 69 -2.51 13.02 -4.37
N VAL A 70 -1.46 12.22 -4.50
CA VAL A 70 -0.58 11.80 -3.40
C VAL A 70 0.88 12.03 -3.78
N THR A 71 1.76 12.07 -2.79
CA THR A 71 3.21 12.22 -3.01
C THR A 71 3.98 11.05 -2.41
N THR A 72 5.07 10.64 -3.05
CA THR A 72 5.89 9.52 -2.61
C THR A 72 7.36 9.73 -2.98
N ASP A 73 8.27 9.25 -2.14
CA ASP A 73 9.72 9.31 -2.33
C ASP A 73 10.34 7.97 -2.77
N ASN A 74 9.57 6.88 -2.71
CA ASN A 74 10.07 5.52 -2.92
C ASN A 74 9.61 4.88 -4.24
N LEU A 75 9.19 5.69 -5.22
CA LEU A 75 8.82 5.20 -6.54
C LEU A 75 10.06 4.60 -7.25
N PRO A 76 10.01 3.33 -7.73
CA PRO A 76 11.14 2.71 -8.41
C PRO A 76 11.51 3.44 -9.70
N GLU A 77 12.80 3.45 -10.05
CA GLU A 77 13.32 4.26 -11.16
C GLU A 77 12.66 3.99 -12.51
N ALA A 78 12.36 2.72 -12.79
CA ALA A 78 11.67 2.29 -14.00
C ALA A 78 10.25 2.87 -14.18
N TYR A 79 9.69 3.45 -13.12
CA TYR A 79 8.32 3.95 -13.08
C TYR A 79 8.23 5.47 -12.86
N ARG A 80 9.36 6.20 -12.90
CA ARG A 80 9.38 7.65 -12.62
C ARG A 80 9.02 8.52 -13.83
N GLN A 81 8.69 7.91 -14.96
CA GLN A 81 8.39 8.66 -16.17
C GLN A 81 7.02 9.35 -16.05
N MET A 82 6.97 10.66 -16.31
CA MET A 82 5.70 11.38 -16.31
C MET A 82 4.74 10.84 -17.39
N GLY A 83 3.45 10.79 -17.06
CA GLY A 83 2.39 10.20 -17.87
C GLY A 83 2.33 8.67 -17.80
N GLN A 84 3.22 8.03 -17.05
CA GLN A 84 3.20 6.58 -16.90
C GLN A 84 2.06 6.16 -15.98
N ARG A 85 1.23 5.23 -16.47
CA ARG A 85 0.15 4.60 -15.69
C ARG A 85 0.60 3.28 -15.11
N LEU A 86 0.25 3.07 -13.86
CA LEU A 86 0.75 1.99 -13.01
C LEU A 86 -0.40 1.45 -12.16
N SER A 87 -0.34 0.17 -11.82
CA SER A 87 -1.15 -0.40 -10.74
C SER A 87 -0.30 -0.41 -9.48
N VAL A 88 -0.74 0.27 -8.41
CA VAL A 88 0.07 0.46 -7.19
C VAL A 88 -0.71 0.09 -5.94
N ALA A 89 -0.04 -0.60 -5.02
CA ALA A 89 -0.52 -0.75 -3.65
C ALA A 89 0.15 0.31 -2.77
N LEU A 90 -0.66 1.10 -2.07
CA LEU A 90 -0.20 2.27 -1.32
C LEU A 90 -0.51 2.12 0.18
N GLU A 91 0.41 2.61 1.00
CA GLU A 91 0.23 2.76 2.44
C GLU A 91 0.43 4.24 2.81
N LEU A 92 -0.41 4.80 3.69
CA LEU A 92 -0.22 6.15 4.19
C LEU A 92 1.09 6.24 4.97
N ASN A 93 1.98 7.15 4.58
CA ASN A 93 3.26 7.36 5.23
C ASN A 93 3.22 8.70 5.97
N GLY A 94 2.89 8.67 7.26
CA GLY A 94 2.67 9.88 8.07
C GLY A 94 3.92 10.56 8.61
N GLU A 95 5.12 9.99 8.43
CA GLU A 95 6.32 10.47 9.14
C GLU A 95 7.08 11.56 8.39
N GLN A 96 6.99 11.62 7.07
CA GLN A 96 7.78 12.55 6.25
C GLN A 96 6.97 13.05 5.05
N SER A 97 7.01 14.36 4.81
CA SER A 97 6.41 15.01 3.65
C SER A 97 7.38 16.04 3.07
N PRO A 98 7.38 16.26 1.75
CA PRO A 98 8.24 17.26 1.14
C PRO A 98 7.86 18.65 1.67
N ARG A 99 8.87 19.44 2.03
CA ARG A 99 8.67 20.79 2.57
C ARG A 99 8.65 21.79 1.43
N CYS A 100 7.46 22.13 0.93
CA CYS A 100 7.31 23.10 -0.16
C CYS A 100 7.08 24.53 0.39
N PRO A 101 8.07 25.45 0.38
CA PRO A 101 7.90 26.80 0.90
C PRO A 101 6.99 27.70 0.03
N THR A 102 6.71 27.30 -1.23
CA THR A 102 6.01 28.13 -2.22
C THR A 102 4.65 27.57 -2.65
N VAL A 103 4.26 26.38 -2.18
CA VAL A 103 3.06 25.69 -2.67
C VAL A 103 2.00 25.61 -1.58
N TYR A 104 0.84 26.23 -1.80
CA TYR A 104 -0.32 26.18 -0.89
C TYR A 104 -1.03 24.80 -0.86
N ARG A 105 -0.53 23.81 -1.59
CA ARG A 105 -1.08 22.45 -1.64
C ARG A 105 -0.04 21.47 -1.12
N MET A 106 -0.43 20.72 -0.09
CA MET A 106 0.27 19.54 0.39
C MET A 106 -0.55 18.31 -0.02
N TYR A 107 0.11 17.35 -0.66
CA TYR A 107 -0.49 16.06 -0.95
C TYR A 107 -0.21 15.08 0.19
N PRO A 108 -1.12 14.14 0.48
CA PRO A 108 -0.84 13.06 1.42
C PRO A 108 0.41 12.29 1.00
N THR A 109 1.32 12.07 1.94
CA THR A 109 2.48 11.21 1.71
C THR A 109 2.05 9.75 1.78
N VAL A 110 2.48 8.97 0.78
CA VAL A 110 2.29 7.53 0.73
C VAL A 110 3.59 6.81 0.46
N LYS A 111 3.63 5.54 0.87
CA LYS A 111 4.68 4.59 0.52
C LYS A 111 4.13 3.63 -0.53
N VAL A 112 4.84 3.49 -1.63
CA VAL A 112 4.55 2.47 -2.64
C VAL A 112 5.03 1.12 -2.12
N MET A 113 4.08 0.22 -1.87
CA MET A 113 4.35 -1.12 -1.36
C MET A 113 4.59 -2.12 -2.48
N LYS A 114 3.87 -1.94 -3.60
CA LYS A 114 3.97 -2.79 -4.78
C LYS A 114 3.64 -1.97 -6.02
N VAL A 115 4.35 -2.25 -7.12
CA VAL A 115 4.02 -1.76 -8.46
C VAL A 115 3.79 -2.96 -9.37
N SER A 116 2.66 -2.95 -10.06
CA SER A 116 2.28 -3.92 -11.08
C SER A 116 2.02 -3.17 -12.39
N GLN A 117 2.31 -3.80 -13.53
CA GLN A 117 1.98 -3.20 -14.83
C GLN A 117 0.46 -3.17 -15.00
N VAL A 118 -0.06 -2.07 -15.58
CA VAL A 118 -1.48 -2.00 -15.95
C VAL A 118 -1.69 -3.03 -17.06
N SER A 119 -2.40 -4.12 -16.76
CA SER A 119 -2.82 -5.06 -17.78
C SER A 119 -3.93 -4.39 -18.59
N SER A 120 -3.61 -3.91 -19.78
CA SER A 120 -4.60 -3.56 -20.79
C SER A 120 -5.29 -4.85 -21.23
N ASP A 121 -6.28 -5.33 -20.48
CA ASP A 121 -7.17 -6.39 -20.95
C ASP A 121 -8.10 -5.75 -21.99
N ASN A 122 -7.65 -5.83 -23.23
CA ASN A 122 -8.33 -5.28 -24.40
C ASN A 122 -9.39 -6.32 -24.81
N ARG A 123 -10.64 -6.13 -24.39
CA ARG A 123 -11.78 -6.89 -24.93
C ARG A 123 -12.98 -5.99 -25.17
#